data_AF-A0A939KS41-F1
#
_entry.id   AF-A0A939KS41-F1
#
_cell.length_a   1.000
_cell.length_b   1.000
_cell.length_c   1.000
_cell.angle_alpha   90.00
_cell.angle_beta   90.00
_cell.angle_gamma   90.00
#
_symmetry.space_group_name_H-M   'P 1'
#
loop_
_entity.id
_entity.type
_entity.pdbx_description
1 polymer ?
#
loop_
_entity_poly.entity_id
_entity_poly.type
_entity_poly.pdbx_seq_one_letter_code
_entity_poly.pdbx_strand_id
1 'polypeptide(L)'
;MSTQVTVTLPEKVYSIAMRLAQQRNRDVADLLAETIERSLSQAEVIEPVESASDSEVMALTQLQMPPAQDDRLSLLLYKQQAETLGIEERSELSALMEI
;
A
#
# COMPACT_ATOMS: atom_id res chain seq x y z
N MET A 1 -16.90 -10.52 18.52
CA MET A 1 -18.12 -9.73 18.18
C MET A 1 -18.33 -9.87 16.68
N SER A 2 -19.53 -10.13 16.19
CA SER A 2 -19.82 -10.25 14.75
C SER A 2 -20.81 -9.15 14.34
N THR A 3 -20.49 -8.42 13.27
CA THR A 3 -21.31 -7.32 12.74
C THR A 3 -21.78 -7.72 11.34
N GLN A 4 -23.08 -7.65 11.09
CA GLN A 4 -23.66 -8.00 9.79
C GLN A 4 -23.69 -6.76 8.88
N VAL A 5 -23.09 -6.88 7.70
CA VAL A 5 -23.08 -5.85 6.66
C VAL A 5 -23.60 -6.47 5.37
N THR A 6 -24.57 -5.83 4.72
CA THR A 6 -25.09 -6.26 3.41
C THR A 6 -24.44 -5.43 2.31
N VAL A 7 -23.80 -6.11 1.35
CA VAL A 7 -23.13 -5.47 0.21
C VAL A 7 -23.71 -5.98 -1.10
N THR A 8 -23.89 -5.08 -2.06
CA THR A 8 -24.28 -5.43 -3.43
C THR A 8 -23.02 -5.61 -4.26
N LEU A 9 -22.80 -6.82 -4.77
CA LEU A 9 -21.62 -7.16 -5.56
C LEU A 9 -21.93 -7.07 -7.06
N PRO A 10 -20.99 -6.59 -7.89
CA PRO A 10 -21.09 -6.77 -9.34
C PRO A 10 -21.15 -8.26 -9.69
N GLU A 11 -21.97 -8.62 -10.67
CA GLU A 11 -22.22 -10.02 -11.05
C GLU A 11 -20.93 -10.79 -11.41
N LYS A 12 -19.98 -10.10 -12.04
CA LYS A 12 -18.64 -10.65 -12.33
C LYS A 12 -17.91 -11.08 -11.07
N VAL A 13 -17.93 -10.26 -10.01
CA VAL A 13 -17.26 -10.54 -8.74
C VAL A 13 -17.91 -11.73 -8.05
N TYR A 14 -19.24 -11.77 -8.02
CA TYR A 14 -19.98 -12.90 -7.45
C TYR A 14 -19.66 -14.22 -8.16
N SER A 15 -19.62 -14.23 -9.51
CA SER A 15 -19.30 -15.46 -10.26
C SER A 15 -17.89 -16.00 -9.97
N ILE A 16 -16.92 -15.11 -9.73
CA ILE A 16 -15.56 -15.49 -9.35
C ILE A 16 -15.55 -16.07 -7.92
N ALA A 17 -16.20 -15.40 -6.98
CA ALA A 17 -16.30 -15.85 -5.60
C ALA A 17 -16.99 -17.23 -5.51
N MET A 18 -18.04 -17.45 -6.29
CA MET A 18 -18.76 -18.72 -6.35
C MET A 18 -17.87 -19.87 -6.85
N ARG A 19 -17.10 -19.66 -7.92
CA ARG A 19 -16.16 -20.68 -8.42
C ARG A 19 -15.06 -21.02 -7.40
N LEU A 20 -14.54 -20.00 -6.72
CA LEU A 20 -13.52 -20.18 -5.68
C LEU A 20 -14.09 -20.92 -4.46
N ALA A 21 -15.33 -20.63 -4.08
CA ALA A 21 -16.02 -21.28 -2.98
C ALA A 21 -16.28 -22.77 -3.29
N GLN A 22 -16.71 -23.08 -4.51
CA GLN A 22 -16.89 -24.46 -4.98
C GLN A 22 -15.59 -25.26 -4.96
N GLN A 23 -14.47 -24.67 -5.42
CA GLN A 23 -13.17 -25.33 -5.39
C GLN A 23 -12.70 -25.65 -3.97
N ARG A 24 -13.07 -24.82 -2.99
CA ARG A 24 -12.72 -25.00 -1.57
C ARG A 24 -13.79 -25.71 -0.77
N ASN A 25 -14.89 -26.12 -1.40
CA ASN A 25 -16.07 -26.73 -0.77
C ASN A 25 -16.56 -25.94 0.47
N ARG A 26 -16.62 -24.60 0.32
CA ARG A 26 -17.01 -23.64 1.38
C ARG A 26 -18.14 -22.75 0.91
N ASP A 27 -18.83 -22.13 1.87
CA ASP A 27 -19.85 -21.13 1.56
C ASP A 27 -19.24 -19.85 0.99
N VAL A 28 -19.97 -19.20 0.08
CA VAL A 28 -19.51 -17.97 -0.59
C VAL A 28 -19.41 -16.81 0.41
N ALA A 29 -20.33 -16.71 1.37
CA ALA A 29 -20.32 -15.65 2.37
C ALA A 29 -19.12 -15.79 3.31
N ASP A 30 -18.81 -17.01 3.76
CA ASP A 30 -17.64 -17.28 4.61
C ASP A 30 -16.32 -16.96 3.89
N LEU A 31 -16.22 -17.34 2.61
CA LEU A 31 -15.06 -17.03 1.78
C LEU A 31 -14.90 -15.51 1.58
N LEU A 32 -15.99 -14.80 1.33
CA LEU A 32 -15.98 -13.35 1.16
C LEU A 32 -15.58 -12.63 2.45
N ALA A 33 -16.12 -13.05 3.60
CA ALA A 33 -15.78 -12.50 4.90
C ALA A 33 -14.28 -12.62 5.20
N GLU A 34 -13.71 -13.81 5.01
CA GLU A 34 -12.28 -14.06 5.21
C GLU A 34 -11.41 -13.28 4.21
N THR A 35 -11.87 -13.17 2.96
CA THR A 35 -11.15 -12.39 1.94
C THR A 35 -11.12 -10.91 2.29
N ILE A 36 -12.25 -10.36 2.77
CA ILE A 36 -12.35 -8.97 3.23
C ILE A 36 -11.46 -8.76 4.45
N GLU A 37 -11.48 -9.66 5.44
CA GLU A 37 -10.62 -9.58 6.62
C GLU A 37 -9.14 -9.56 6.25
N ARG A 38 -8.70 -10.44 5.35
CA ARG A 38 -7.30 -10.49 4.90
C ARG A 38 -6.91 -9.23 4.14
N SER A 39 -7.78 -8.74 3.26
CA SER A 39 -7.53 -7.52 2.48
C SER A 39 -7.47 -6.28 3.36
N LEU A 40 -8.36 -6.16 4.36
CA LEU A 40 -8.38 -5.01 5.27
C LEU A 40 -7.24 -5.07 6.28
N SER A 41 -6.80 -6.25 6.71
CA SER A 41 -5.64 -6.40 7.61
C SER A 41 -4.32 -5.99 6.96
N GLN A 42 -4.26 -6.03 5.62
CA GLN A 42 -3.10 -5.59 4.84
C GLN A 42 -3.22 -4.16 4.33
N ALA A 43 -4.40 -3.55 4.46
CA ALA A 43 -4.57 -2.16 4.10
C ALA A 43 -3.91 -1.30 5.18
N GLU A 44 -2.91 -0.51 4.79
CA GLU A 44 -2.46 0.59 5.64
C GLU A 44 -3.62 1.57 5.75
N VAL A 45 -4.27 1.55 6.91
CA VAL A 45 -5.23 2.59 7.27
C VAL A 45 -4.39 3.82 7.57
N ILE A 46 -4.22 4.68 6.58
CA ILE A 46 -3.64 6.00 6.79
C ILE A 46 -4.64 6.75 7.65
N GLU A 47 -4.33 6.88 8.94
CA GLU A 47 -5.14 7.67 9.83
C GLU A 47 -5.18 9.13 9.34
N PRO A 48 -6.35 9.79 9.36
CA PRO A 48 -6.42 11.21 9.07
C PRO A 48 -5.45 11.98 9.96
N VAL A 49 -4.78 12.99 9.42
CA VAL A 49 -3.86 13.84 10.20
C VAL A 49 -4.59 14.48 11.40
N GLU A 50 -5.90 14.67 11.32
CA GLU A 50 -6.75 15.16 12.41
C GLU A 50 -6.82 14.23 13.63
N SER A 51 -6.55 12.93 13.48
CA SER A 51 -6.47 11.98 14.60
C SER A 51 -5.06 11.78 15.14
N ALA A 52 -4.04 12.34 14.49
CA ALA A 52 -2.67 12.26 14.97
C ALA A 52 -2.46 13.14 16.22
N SER A 53 -1.80 12.59 17.22
CA SER A 53 -1.34 13.33 18.38
C SER A 53 -0.23 14.33 18.02
N ASP A 54 -0.08 15.39 18.81
CA ASP A 54 1.03 16.35 18.64
C ASP A 54 2.40 15.64 18.59
N SER A 55 2.58 14.56 19.36
CA SER A 55 3.81 13.75 19.34
C SER A 55 4.02 13.01 18.02
N GLU A 56 2.96 12.49 17.40
CA GLU A 56 3.05 11.80 16.11
C GLU A 56 3.30 12.79 14.98
N VAL A 57 2.66 13.96 15.02
CA VAL A 57 2.94 15.06 14.08
C VAL A 57 4.40 15.50 14.18
N MET A 58 4.92 15.67 15.41
CA MET A 58 6.32 16.01 15.64
C MET A 58 7.27 14.89 15.18
N ALA A 59 6.90 13.62 15.33
CA ALA A 59 7.70 12.50 14.83
C ALA A 59 7.72 12.46 13.28
N LEU A 60 6.58 12.71 12.63
CA LEU A 60 6.46 12.79 11.17
C LEU A 60 7.29 13.93 10.58
N THR A 61 7.38 15.07 11.27
CA THR A 61 8.24 16.19 10.83
C THR A 61 9.74 15.93 11.03
N GLN A 62 10.10 14.96 11.86
CA GLN A 62 11.49 14.55 12.11
C GLN A 62 11.94 13.39 11.21
N LEU A 63 11.02 12.83 10.42
CA LEU A 63 11.34 11.80 9.44
C LEU A 63 12.27 12.41 8.38
N GLN A 64 13.52 11.98 8.40
CA GLN A 64 14.54 12.39 7.45
C GLN A 64 15.01 11.17 6.68
N MET A 65 15.26 11.37 5.39
CA MET A 65 15.95 10.38 4.59
C MET A 65 17.30 10.05 5.24
N PRO A 66 17.65 8.77 5.41
CA PRO A 66 18.97 8.38 5.89
C PRO A 66 20.07 9.08 5.09
N PRO A 67 21.15 9.59 5.72
CA PRO A 67 22.17 10.38 5.03
C PRO A 67 22.76 9.69 3.79
N ALA A 68 22.95 8.37 3.85
CA ALA A 68 23.44 7.59 2.71
C ALA A 68 22.47 7.55 1.52
N GLN A 69 21.15 7.59 1.78
CA GLN A 69 20.13 7.66 0.73
C GLN A 69 20.04 9.08 0.16
N ASP A 70 20.19 10.11 0.99
CA ASP A 70 20.20 11.51 0.56
C ASP A 70 21.42 11.85 -0.33
N ASP A 71 22.61 11.37 0.06
CA ASP A 71 23.83 11.45 -0.75
C ASP A 71 23.64 10.76 -2.11
N ARG A 72 23.00 9.58 -2.11
CA ARG A 72 22.74 8.81 -3.32
C ARG A 72 21.72 9.50 -4.21
N LEU A 73 20.65 10.03 -3.64
CA LEU A 73 19.63 10.81 -4.33
C LEU A 73 20.25 12.05 -5.01
N SER A 74 21.07 12.80 -4.28
CA SER A 74 21.79 13.97 -4.80
C SER A 74 22.67 13.63 -6.01
N LEU A 75 23.38 12.50 -5.97
CA LEU A 75 24.21 12.04 -7.08
C LEU A 75 23.37 11.60 -8.30
N LEU A 76 22.26 10.91 -8.07
CA LEU A 76 21.35 10.50 -9.15
C LEU A 76 20.67 11.71 -9.81
N LEU A 77 20.26 12.70 -9.03
CA LEU A 77 19.71 13.97 -9.53
C LEU A 77 20.75 14.74 -10.36
N TYR A 78 22.00 14.79 -9.90
CA TYR A 78 23.10 15.39 -10.67
C TYR A 78 23.30 14.69 -12.02
N LYS A 79 23.32 13.35 -12.04
CA LYS A 79 23.42 12.56 -13.28
C LYS A 79 22.22 12.74 -14.20
N GLN A 80 21.02 12.88 -13.63
CA GLN A 80 19.80 13.17 -14.38
C GLN A 80 19.91 14.51 -15.11
N GLN A 81 20.38 15.56 -14.41
CA GLN A 81 20.61 16.89 -15.00
C GLN A 81 21.70 16.88 -16.06
N ALA A 82 22.74 16.06 -15.87
CA ALA A 82 23.82 15.88 -16.84
C ALA A 82 23.47 14.94 -18.00
N GLU A 83 22.24 14.41 -18.06
CA GLU A 83 21.77 13.42 -19.05
C GLU A 83 22.61 12.12 -19.11
N THR A 84 23.36 11.82 -18.05
CA THR A 84 24.23 10.63 -17.94
C THR A 84 23.60 9.49 -17.15
N LEU A 85 22.35 9.63 -16.74
CA LEU A 85 21.63 8.67 -15.90
C LEU A 85 21.26 7.40 -16.66
N GLY A 86 21.83 6.27 -16.21
CA GLY A 86 21.57 4.93 -16.76
C GLY A 86 20.16 4.43 -16.47
N ILE A 87 19.79 3.30 -17.10
CA ILE A 87 18.45 2.70 -16.96
C ILE A 87 18.23 2.15 -15.54
N GLU A 88 19.21 1.46 -14.97
CA GLU A 88 19.16 0.94 -13.61
C GLU A 88 19.08 2.08 -12.58
N GLU A 89 19.85 3.14 -12.82
CA GLU A 89 19.90 4.34 -11.98
C GLU A 89 18.58 5.13 -12.02
N ARG A 90 17.81 5.06 -13.11
CA ARG A 90 16.44 5.63 -13.17
C ARG A 90 15.46 4.89 -12.29
N SER A 91 15.55 3.57 -12.26
CA SER A 91 14.72 2.76 -11.36
C SER A 91 15.07 3.04 -9.90
N GLU A 92 16.36 3.20 -9.61
CA GLU A 92 16.85 3.57 -8.27
C GLU A 92 16.39 4.98 -7.86
N LEU A 93 16.48 5.96 -8.75
CA LEU A 93 15.99 7.32 -8.50
C LEU A 93 14.50 7.36 -8.19
N SER A 94 13.69 6.60 -8.95
CA SER A 94 12.24 6.50 -8.71
C SER A 94 11.93 5.91 -7.34
N ALA A 95 12.66 4.86 -6.93
CA ALA A 95 12.47 4.22 -5.63
C ALA A 95 12.85 5.15 -4.47
N LEU A 96 13.88 5.99 -4.63
CA LEU A 96 14.28 6.97 -3.61
C LEU A 96 13.33 8.17 -3.50
N MET A 97 12.59 8.52 -4.57
CA MET A 97 11.61 9.61 -4.56
C MET A 97 10.24 9.21 -4.00
N GLU A 98 9.94 7.91 -3.88
CA GLU A 98 8.67 7.40 -3.33
C GLU A 98 8.72 7.19 -1.79
N ILE A 99 9.84 7.52 -1.15
CA ILE A 99 10.05 7.47 0.32
C ILE A 99 9.55 8.76 0.96
#